data_AF-A0A2K5C0Q6-F1
#
_entry.id   AF-A0A2K5C0Q6-F1
#
_cell.length_a   1.000
_cell.length_b   1.000
_cell.length_c   1.000
_cell.angle_alpha   90.00
_cell.angle_beta   90.00
_cell.angle_gamma   90.00
#
_symmetry.space_group_name_H-M   'P 1'
#
loop_
_entity.id
_entity.type
_entity.pdbx_description
1 polymer ?
#
loop_
_entity_poly.entity_id
_entity_poly.type
_entity_poly.pdbx_seq_one_letter_code
_entity_poly.pdbx_strand_id
1 'polypeptide(L)' 'DVFLMIRRHKTTIFTDAKESSTVFELKRIVEGILKRPPDEQRLYKRTPLRPCASSHSPARLSCPT' A
#
# COMPACT_ATOMS: atom_id res chain seq x y z
N ASP A 1 14.23 -1.27 10.55
CA ASP A 1 12.83 -0.82 10.63
C ASP A 1 12.29 -0.54 9.24
N VAL A 2 10.98 -0.74 9.04
CA VAL A 2 10.26 -0.45 7.81
C VAL A 2 9.16 0.57 8.10
N PHE A 3 8.99 1.54 7.21
CA PHE A 3 7.92 2.53 7.32
C PHE A 3 6.69 2.03 6.59
N LEU A 4 5.55 2.04 7.28
CA LEU A 4 4.29 1.51 6.80
C LEU A 4 3.22 2.60 6.77
N MET A 5 2.40 2.55 5.72
CA MET A 5 1.20 3.37 5.59
C MET A 5 -0.02 2.44 5.56
N ILE A 6 -0.73 2.35 6.68
CA ILE A 6 -1.94 1.53 6.80
C ILE A 6 -3.14 2.40 6.44
N ARG A 7 -3.85 2.05 5.36
CA ARG A 7 -5.00 2.82 4.84
C ARG A 7 -6.31 2.04 5.00
N ARG A 8 -7.32 2.69 5.57
CA ARG A 8 -8.69 2.17 5.69
C ARG A 8 -9.69 3.31 5.48
N HIS A 9 -10.50 3.23 4.42
CA HIS A 9 -11.42 4.30 4.02
C HIS A 9 -10.69 5.67 3.97
N LYS A 10 -11.09 6.62 4.82
CA LYS A 10 -10.48 7.96 4.93
C LYS A 10 -9.36 8.05 5.98
N THR A 11 -9.08 6.98 6.72
CA THR A 11 -8.06 6.94 7.77
C THR A 11 -6.74 6.41 7.21
N THR A 12 -5.65 7.11 7.51
CA THR A 12 -4.28 6.70 7.18
C THR A 12 -3.43 6.75 8.46
N ILE A 13 -2.78 5.65 8.79
CA ILE A 13 -1.89 5.52 9.95
C ILE A 13 -0.46 5.38 9.42
N PHE A 14 0.42 6.29 9.86
CA PHE A 14 1.85 6.20 9.64
C PHE A 14 2.49 5.58 10.87
N THR A 15 3.20 4.48 10.68
CA THR A 15 3.91 3.77 11.75
C THR A 15 5.16 3.13 11.18
N ASP A 16 6.18 2.97 12.01
CA ASP A 16 7.28 2.06 11.77
C ASP A 16 6.99 0.69 12.41
N ALA A 17 7.67 -0.33 11.91
CA ALA A 17 7.71 -1.67 12.50
C ALA A 17 9.06 -2.33 12.18
N LYS A 18 9.43 -3.36 12.93
CA LYS A 18 10.59 -4.18 12.54
C LYS A 18 10.24 -5.01 11.32
N GLU A 19 11.22 -5.30 10.47
CA GLU A 19 11.01 -6.20 9.33
C GLU A 19 10.63 -7.62 9.78
N SER A 20 11.10 -8.03 10.96
CA SER A 20 10.74 -9.29 11.60
C SER A 20 9.39 -9.29 12.33
N SER A 21 8.70 -8.15 12.43
CA SER A 21 7.42 -8.08 13.12
C SER A 21 6.35 -8.89 12.40
N THR A 22 5.52 -9.56 13.19
CA THR A 22 4.44 -10.38 12.63
C THR A 22 3.23 -9.54 12.23
N VAL A 23 2.37 -10.10 11.36
CA VAL A 23 1.08 -9.47 11.03
C VAL A 23 0.21 -9.28 12.28
N PHE A 24 0.33 -10.16 13.27
CA PHE A 24 -0.44 -10.07 14.52
C PHE A 24 0.01 -8.88 15.39
N GLU A 25 1.32 -8.65 15.51
CA GLU A 25 1.86 -7.48 16.20
C GLU A 25 1.41 -6.16 15.55
N LEU A 26 1.43 -6.13 14.21
CA LEU A 26 0.88 -5.01 13.43
C LEU A 26 -0.61 -4.78 13.70
N LYS A 27 -1.41 -5.85 13.80
CA LYS A 27 -2.83 -5.76 14.18
C LYS A 27 -3.04 -5.21 15.60
N ARG A 28 -2.13 -5.46 16.55
CA ARG A 28 -2.18 -4.89 17.90
C ARG A 28 -1.93 -3.38 17.92
N ILE A 29 -1.01 -2.89 17.08
CA ILE A 29 -0.81 -1.44 16.88
C ILE A 29 -2.10 -0.81 16.34
N VAL A 30 -2.69 -1.44 15.32
CA VAL A 30 -3.96 -0.98 14.72
C VAL A 30 -5.12 -1.05 15.72
N GLU A 31 -5.17 -2.07 16.59
CA GLU A 31 -6.15 -2.17 17.68
C GLU A 31 -6.04 -0.99 18.65
N GLY A 32 -4.81 -0.61 19.02
CA GLY A 32 -4.56 0.55 19.89
C GLY A 32 -5.14 1.85 19.35
N ILE A 33 -5.19 2.01 18.02
CA ILE A 33 -5.64 3.22 17.34
C ILE A 33 -7.14 3.14 16.99
N LEU A 34 -7.59 2.06 16.37
CA LEU A 34 -8.95 1.91 15.85
C LEU A 34 -9.92 1.23 16.83
N LYS A 35 -9.41 0.70 17.95
CA LYS A 35 -10.20 0.01 18.99
C LYS A 35 -11.01 -1.18 18.43
N ARG A 36 -10.42 -1.92 17.48
CA ARG A 36 -11.00 -3.15 16.89
C ARG A 36 -10.06 -4.32 17.15
N PRO A 37 -10.55 -5.48 17.62
CA PRO A 37 -9.69 -6.61 17.97
C PRO A 37 -8.98 -7.19 16.73
N PRO A 38 -7.82 -7.86 16.88
CA PRO A 38 -7.02 -8.38 15.76
C PRO A 38 -7.77 -9.33 14.82
N ASP A 39 -8.72 -10.11 15.34
CA ASP A 39 -9.47 -11.11 14.57
C ASP A 39 -10.44 -10.48 13.57
N GLU A 40 -10.90 -9.25 13.86
CA GLU A 40 -11.77 -8.47 12.99
C GLU A 40 -10.99 -7.64 11.96
N GLN A 41 -9.65 -7.67 12.01
CA GLN A 41 -8.79 -6.93 11.10
C GLN A 41 -8.27 -7.81 9.97
N ARG A 42 -8.27 -7.27 8.74
CA ARG A 42 -7.62 -7.89 7.57
C ARG A 42 -6.64 -6.89 6.97
N LEU A 43 -5.35 -7.22 7.06
CA LEU A 43 -4.28 -6.42 6.46
C LEU A 43 -3.93 -7.00 5.09
N TYR A 44 -3.83 -6.11 4.10
CA TYR A 44 -3.48 -6.47 2.73
C TYR A 44 -2.21 -5.72 2.32
N LYS A 45 -1.25 -6.43 1.71
CA LYS A 45 -0.12 -5.78 1.05
C LYS A 45 -0.61 -5.15 -0.23
N ARG A 46 -0.46 -3.83 -0.37
CA ARG A 46 -0.75 -3.17 -1.64
C ARG A 46 0.34 -3.58 -2.64
N THR A 47 -0.04 -4.33 -3.67
CA THR A 47 0.84 -4.55 -4.81
C THR A 47 1.06 -3.20 -5.50
N PRO A 48 2.32 -2.81 -5.80
CA PRO A 48 2.57 -1.65 -6.64
C PRO A 48 1.75 -1.78 -7.92
N LEU A 49 0.97 -0.75 -8.26
CA LEU A 49 0.36 -0.68 -9.58
C LEU A 49 1.53 -0.68 -10.57
N ARG A 50 1.67 -1.76 -11.33
CA ARG A 50 2.58 -1.74 -12.47
C ARG A 50 2.14 -0.57 -13.33
N PRO A 51 3.04 0.34 -13.75
CA PRO A 51 2.68 1.31 -14.76
C PRO A 51 2.10 0.52 -15.92
N CYS A 52 0.86 0.80 -16.33
CA CYS A 52 0.42 0.36 -17.65
C CYS A 52 1.50 0.85 -18.60
N ALA A 53 2.19 -0.09 -19.27
CA ALA A 53 2.90 0.26 -20.49
C ALA A 53 1.81 0.75 -21.43
N SER A 54 1.61 2.07 -21.43
CA SER A 54 0.69 2.70 -22.36
C SER A 54 1.09 2.24 -23.74
N SER A 55 0.09 1.75 -24.46
CA SER A 55 0.11 1.55 -25.89
C SER A 55 0.44 2.88 -26.57
N HIS A 56 1.72 3.26 -26.56
CA HIS A 56 2.25 4.15 -27.57
C HIS A 56 2.31 3.32 -28.84
N SER A 57 1.19 3.29 -29.58
CA SER A 57 1.29 3.18 -31.03
C SER A 57 2.31 4.23 -31.46
N PRO A 58 3.37 3.87 -32.22
CA PRO A 58 4.25 4.88 -32.78
C PRO A 58 3.41 5.61 -33.82
N ALA A 59 2.82 6.73 -33.43
CA ALA A 59 2.33 7.70 -34.38
C ALA A 59 3.56 8.08 -35.21
N ARG A 60 3.57 7.58 -36.45
CA ARG A 60 4.57 7.90 -37.46
C ARG A 60 4.72 9.42 -37.49
N LEU A 61 5.83 9.93 -36.98
CA LEU A 61 6.28 11.28 -37.28
C LEU A 61 6.71 11.27 -38.75
N SER A 62 5.76 11.54 -39.65
CA SER A 62 6.07 11.92 -41.01
C SER A 62 6.64 13.33 -40.99
N CYS A 63 7.92 13.49 -41.31
CA CYS A 63 8.51 14.80 -41.61
C CYS A 63 7.88 15.36 -42.90
N PRO A 64 7.45 16.63 -42.95
CA PRO A 64 7.33 17.37 -44.19
C PRO A 64 8.55 18.29 -44.39
N THR A 65 9.17 18.11 -45.55
CA THR A 65 10.15 18.92 -46.32
C THR A 65 10.90 20.06 -45.63
#